data_AF-A0A101CD39-F1
#
_entry.id   AF-A0A101CD39-F1
#
_cell.length_a   1.000
_cell.length_b   1.000
_cell.length_c   1.000
_cell.angle_alpha   90.00
_cell.angle_beta   90.00
_cell.angle_gamma   90.00
#
_symmetry.space_group_name_H-M   'P 1'
#
loop_
_entity.id
_entity.type
_entity.pdbx_description
1 polymer ?
#
loop_
_entity_poly.entity_id
_entity_poly.type
_entity_poly.pdbx_seq_one_letter_code
_entity_poly.pdbx_strand_id
1 'polypeptide(L)'
;MENNSFNFYNFLEAKGYEKEVIRERSGETFCTNYQKELSPQTWNALTIHKNKTFSAASPSKGLLFKEQKQPESIEEAEAIIAEIEKE
;
A
#
# COMPACT_ATOMS: atom_id res chain seq x y z
N MET A 1 2.67 1.70 -29.19
CA MET A 1 3.02 2.49 -27.99
C MET A 1 2.21 1.89 -26.86
N GLU A 2 2.82 1.08 -26.00
CA GLU A 2 2.11 0.53 -24.84
C GLU A 2 1.78 1.70 -23.90
N ASN A 3 0.49 1.98 -23.75
CA ASN A 3 0.00 2.79 -22.64
C ASN A 3 0.35 2.02 -21.37
N ASN A 4 1.50 2.33 -20.76
CA ASN A 4 1.80 1.87 -19.41
C ASN A 4 0.86 2.60 -18.45
N SER A 5 -0.37 2.10 -18.33
CA SER A 5 -1.29 2.54 -17.29
C SER A 5 -0.61 2.32 -15.94
N PHE A 6 -0.60 3.35 -15.10
CA PHE A 6 0.00 3.28 -13.78
C PHE A 6 -0.48 2.04 -13.01
N ASN A 7 0.45 1.31 -12.42
CA ASN A 7 0.17 0.11 -11.63
C ASN A 7 0.66 0.32 -10.21
N PHE A 8 -0.28 0.53 -9.29
CA PHE A 8 0.05 0.84 -7.91
C PHE A 8 0.80 -0.29 -7.20
N TYR A 9 0.49 -1.56 -7.50
CA TYR A 9 1.17 -2.72 -6.91
C TYR A 9 2.65 -2.75 -7.30
N ASN A 10 2.95 -2.55 -8.59
CA ASN A 10 4.34 -2.50 -9.08
C ASN A 10 5.09 -1.29 -8.51
N PHE A 11 4.40 -0.16 -8.33
CA PHE A 11 4.97 1.02 -7.69
C PHE A 11 5.38 0.75 -6.23
N LEU A 12 4.53 0.08 -5.45
CA LEU A 12 4.84 -0.28 -4.06
C LEU A 12 6.05 -1.19 -3.97
N GLU A 13 6.10 -2.24 -4.78
CA GLU A 13 7.24 -3.17 -4.85
C GLU A 13 8.53 -2.42 -5.25
N ALA A 14 8.45 -1.49 -6.21
CA ALA A 14 9.59 -0.65 -6.61
C ALA A 14 10.06 0.33 -5.52
N LYS A 15 9.18 0.75 -4.59
CA LYS A 15 9.52 1.58 -3.43
C LYS A 15 10.04 0.76 -2.23
N GLY A 16 10.21 -0.55 -2.41
CA GLY A 16 10.76 -1.46 -1.40
C GLY A 16 9.74 -2.03 -0.43
N TYR A 17 8.44 -1.99 -0.77
CA TYR A 17 7.43 -2.68 0.03
C TYR A 17 7.41 -4.17 -0.28
N GLU A 18 7.42 -4.97 0.78
CA GLU A 18 7.24 -6.40 0.73
C GLU A 18 5.76 -6.76 0.72
N LYS A 19 5.41 -7.72 -0.14
CA LYS A 19 4.03 -8.12 -0.39
C LYS A 19 3.67 -9.40 0.35
N GLU A 20 2.60 -9.35 1.12
CA GLU A 20 1.97 -10.50 1.78
C GLU A 20 0.51 -10.64 1.33
N VAL A 21 0.11 -11.84 0.90
CA VAL A 21 -1.27 -12.12 0.49
C VAL A 21 -1.98 -12.90 1.59
N ILE A 22 -2.99 -12.30 2.20
CA ILE A 22 -3.80 -12.91 3.25
C ILE A 22 -5.05 -13.50 2.61
N ARG A 23 -5.30 -14.79 2.85
CA ARG A 23 -6.43 -15.53 2.28
C ARG A 23 -7.41 -15.97 3.35
N GLU A 24 -8.68 -16.01 2.98
CA GLU A 24 -9.75 -16.60 3.78
C GLU A 24 -9.68 -18.14 3.72
N ARG A 25 -10.44 -18.82 4.58
CA ARG A 25 -10.58 -20.28 4.56
C ARG A 25 -11.08 -20.82 3.22
N SER A 26 -11.85 -20.02 2.47
CA SER A 26 -12.34 -20.33 1.13
C SER A 26 -11.21 -20.42 0.08
N GLY A 27 -10.01 -19.93 0.39
CA GLY A 27 -8.91 -19.76 -0.55
C GLY A 27 -8.95 -18.42 -1.31
N GLU A 28 -10.02 -17.64 -1.15
CA GLU A 28 -10.11 -16.29 -1.73
C GLU A 28 -9.18 -15.30 -1.01
N THR A 29 -8.64 -14.33 -1.75
CA THR A 29 -7.86 -13.25 -1.15
C THR A 29 -8.76 -12.36 -0.29
N PHE A 30 -8.41 -12.25 0.99
CA PHE A 30 -9.02 -11.31 1.92
C PHE A 30 -8.46 -9.90 1.68
N CYS A 31 -7.13 -9.78 1.75
CA CYS A 31 -6.40 -8.56 1.44
C CYS A 31 -4.97 -8.88 1.01
N THR A 32 -4.29 -7.88 0.43
CA THR A 32 -2.85 -7.91 0.19
C THR A 32 -2.22 -6.81 1.03
N ASN A 33 -1.33 -7.18 1.93
CA ASN A 33 -0.61 -6.25 2.77
C ASN A 33 0.76 -5.95 2.17
N TYR A 34 1.13 -4.68 2.18
CA TYR A 34 2.41 -4.17 1.74
C TYR A 34 3.10 -3.56 2.96
N GLN A 35 4.28 -4.06 3.33
CA GLN A 35 5.01 -3.61 4.50
C GLN A 35 6.41 -3.15 4.13
N LYS A 36 6.92 -2.15 4.83
CA LYS A 36 8.28 -1.67 4.65
C LYS A 36 8.87 -1.25 6.00
N GLU A 37 10.08 -1.69 6.27
CA GLU A 37 10.88 -1.17 7.39
C GLU A 37 11.38 0.23 7.03
N LEU A 38 11.02 1.23 7.82
CA LEU A 38 11.44 2.62 7.62
C LEU A 38 12.72 2.94 8.39
N SER A 39 12.80 2.40 9.60
CA SER A 39 13.95 2.48 10.51
C SER A 39 13.95 1.24 11.41
N PRO A 40 15.04 0.92 12.13
CA PRO A 40 15.10 -0.28 12.95
C PRO A 40 13.92 -0.38 13.93
N GLN A 41 13.12 -1.44 13.81
CA GLN A 41 11.89 -1.69 14.59
C GLN A 41 10.69 -0.78 14.26
N THR A 42 10.79 0.09 13.26
CA THR A 42 9.68 0.93 12.79
C THR A 42 9.22 0.45 11.41
N TRP A 43 8.00 -0.06 11.37
CA TRP A 43 7.39 -0.60 10.16
C TRP A 43 6.17 0.20 9.76
N ASN A 44 5.99 0.40 8.45
CA ASN A 44 4.71 0.86 7.93
C ASN A 44 3.93 -0.30 7.32
N ALA A 45 2.64 -0.04 7.09
CA ALA A 45 1.78 -0.97 6.39
C ALA A 45 0.78 -0.23 5.50
N LEU A 46 0.59 -0.78 4.30
CA LEU A 46 -0.45 -0.41 3.37
C LEU A 46 -1.19 -1.67 2.94
N THR A 47 -2.50 -1.71 3.19
CA THR A 47 -3.34 -2.86 2.90
C THR A 47 -4.24 -2.56 1.71
N ILE A 48 -4.17 -3.38 0.66
CA ILE A 48 -5.13 -3.40 -0.44
C ILE A 48 -6.23 -4.42 -0.11
N HIS A 49 -7.47 -3.96 -0.04
CA HIS A 49 -8.63 -4.79 0.28
C HIS A 49 -9.16 -5.53 -0.96
N LYS A 50 -9.98 -6.56 -0.71
CA LYS A 50 -10.65 -7.34 -1.78
C LYS A 50 -11.43 -6.48 -2.77
N ASN A 51 -12.09 -5.43 -2.29
CA ASN A 51 -12.87 -4.47 -3.09
C ASN A 51 -11.99 -3.44 -3.85
N LYS A 52 -10.67 -3.64 -3.88
CA LYS A 52 -9.69 -2.77 -4.54
C LYS A 52 -9.58 -1.36 -3.93
N THR A 53 -10.08 -1.12 -2.73
CA THR A 53 -9.68 0.06 -1.96
C THR A 53 -8.41 -0.21 -1.16
N PHE A 54 -7.79 0.83 -0.62
CA PHE A 54 -6.62 0.71 0.25
C PHE A 54 -6.83 1.39 1.60
N SER A 55 -6.14 0.89 2.61
CA SER A 55 -5.94 1.57 3.88
C SER A 55 -4.45 1.65 4.17
N ALA A 56 -4.00 2.75 4.78
CA ALA A 56 -2.59 2.92 5.12
C ALA A 56 -2.44 3.76 6.38
N ALA A 57 -1.42 3.43 7.17
CA ALA A 57 -1.11 4.10 8.42
C ALA A 57 0.33 4.63 8.41
N SER A 58 0.52 5.75 9.09
CA SER A 58 1.84 6.26 9.46
C SER A 58 2.20 5.76 10.86
N PRO A 59 3.47 5.42 11.15
CA PRO A 59 3.92 5.10 12.49
C PRO A 59 3.64 6.21 13.52
N SER A 60 3.71 7.48 13.10
CA SER A 60 3.59 8.65 13.99
C SER A 60 2.16 9.17 14.12
N LYS A 61 1.34 9.03 13.06
CA LYS A 61 -0.02 9.59 12.99
C LYS A 61 -1.13 8.53 13.09
N GLY A 62 -0.78 7.24 13.03
CA GLY A 62 -1.76 6.15 12.97
C GLY A 62 -2.45 6.06 11.60
N LEU A 63 -3.72 5.64 11.58
CA LEU A 63 -4.47 5.42 10.34
C LEU A 63 -4.79 6.73 9.63
N LEU A 64 -4.18 6.97 8.46
CA LEU A 64 -4.37 8.18 7.65
C LEU A 64 -5.35 7.97 6.50
N PHE A 65 -5.27 6.81 5.85
CA PHE A 65 -6.13 6.46 4.74
C PHE A 65 -6.96 5.23 5.13
N LYS A 66 -8.29 5.36 5.01
CA LYS A 66 -9.22 4.26 5.29
C LYS A 66 -10.09 4.01 4.07
N GLU A 67 -9.93 2.82 3.49
CA GLU A 67 -10.72 2.30 2.36
C GLU A 67 -10.87 3.30 1.21
N GLN A 68 -9.78 4.01 0.89
CA GLN A 68 -9.74 4.97 -0.22
C GLN A 68 -9.52 4.26 -1.56
N LYS A 69 -9.90 4.91 -2.66
CA LYS A 69 -9.57 4.41 -4.01
C LYS A 69 -8.05 4.36 -4.19
N GLN A 70 -7.56 3.38 -4.93
CA GLN A 70 -6.14 3.32 -5.30
C GLN A 70 -5.76 4.54 -6.13
N PRO A 71 -4.53 5.08 -5.97
CA PRO A 71 -4.03 6.14 -6.82
C PRO A 71 -3.98 5.69 -8.28
N GLU A 72 -4.29 6.61 -9.18
CA GLU A 72 -4.31 6.37 -10.63
C GLU A 72 -3.06 6.94 -11.33
N SER A 73 -2.18 7.63 -10.58
CA SER A 73 -0.92 8.17 -11.09
C SER A 73 0.24 7.99 -10.11
N ILE A 74 1.46 8.17 -10.64
CA ILE A 74 2.69 8.12 -9.83
C ILE A 74 2.68 9.24 -8.79
N GLU A 75 2.25 10.45 -9.18
CA GLU A 75 2.24 11.62 -8.31
C GLU A 75 1.30 11.43 -7.11
N GLU A 76 0.10 10.87 -7.35
CA GLU A 76 -0.83 10.53 -6.27
C GLU A 76 -0.25 9.47 -5.33
N ALA A 77 0.37 8.43 -5.89
CA ALA A 77 0.99 7.38 -5.11
C ALA A 77 2.17 7.89 -4.28
N GLU A 78 3.02 8.74 -4.85
CA GLU A 78 4.14 9.36 -4.12
C GLU A 78 3.66 10.26 -2.98
N ALA A 79 2.60 11.03 -3.18
CA ALA A 79 2.01 11.82 -2.09
C ALA A 79 1.52 10.94 -0.93
N ILE A 80 0.90 9.79 -1.24
CA ILE A 80 0.47 8.82 -0.22
C ILE A 80 1.68 8.26 0.54
N ILE A 81 2.71 7.78 -0.17
CA ILE A 81 3.92 7.20 0.47
C ILE A 81 4.60 8.25 1.35
N ALA A 82 4.78 9.47 0.85
CA ALA A 82 5.39 10.55 1.60
C ALA A 82 4.62 10.89 2.89
N GLU A 83 3.30 10.72 2.95
CA GLU A 83 2.54 10.92 4.18
C GLU A 83 2.63 9.74 5.16
N ILE A 84 2.59 8.50 4.65
CA ILE A 84 2.61 7.30 5.52
C ILE A 84 4.02 6.93 6.01
N GLU A 85 5.07 7.41 5.34
CA GLU A 85 6.47 7.23 5.76
C GLU A 85 6.96 8.31 6.73
N LYS A 86 6.14 9.31 7.07
CA LYS A 86 6.52 10.33 8.07
C LYS A 86 6.57 9.72 9.47
N GLU A 87 7.76 9.74 10.05
CA GLU A 87 8.04 9.54 11.49
C GLU A 87 7.78 10.82 12.30
#